data_AF-A0A160V7G5-F1
#
_entry.id   AF-A0A160V7G5-F1
#
_cell.length_a   1.000
_cell.length_b   1.000
_cell.length_c   1.000
_cell.angle_alpha   90.00
_cell.angle_beta   90.00
_cell.angle_gamma   90.00
#
_symmetry.space_group_name_H-M   'P 1'
#
loop_
_entity.id
_entity.type
_entity.pdbx_description
1 polymer ?
#
loop_
_entity_poly.entity_id
_entity_poly.type
_entity_poly.pdbx_seq_one_letter_code
_entity_poly.pdbx_strand_id
1 'polypeptide(L)' 'MPDQPYNLALITLDEDTSVNFYSNLPGVPPYEVPVGSPVEVMFEEVSPDQLIHEWKVVG' A
#
# COMPACT_ATOMS: atom_id res chain seq x y z
N MET A 1 8.95 -9.29 13.97
CA MET A 1 8.95 -9.43 12.51
C MET A 1 10.22 -8.75 12.02
N PRO A 2 11.07 -9.42 11.25
CA PRO A 2 12.37 -8.89 10.83
C PRO A 2 12.25 -7.57 10.04
N ASP A 3 11.12 -7.32 9.41
CA ASP A 3 10.92 -6.20 8.47
C ASP A 3 10.28 -4.97 9.14
N GLN A 4 10.20 -4.96 10.47
CA GLN A 4 9.73 -3.80 11.22
C GLN A 4 10.87 -2.78 11.43
N PRO A 5 10.58 -1.47 11.32
CA PRO A 5 9.27 -0.88 11.01
C PRO A 5 8.91 -0.95 9.51
N TYR A 6 7.61 -1.03 9.22
CA TYR A 6 7.05 -0.95 7.87
C TYR A 6 5.80 -0.05 7.86
N ASN A 7 5.40 0.43 6.69
CA ASN A 7 4.21 1.28 6.56
C ASN A 7 2.93 0.45 6.50
N LEU A 8 1.94 0.89 7.27
CA LEU A 8 0.54 0.49 7.16
C LEU A 8 -0.26 1.75 6.83
N ALA A 9 -1.08 1.68 5.80
CA ALA A 9 -1.85 2.81 5.29
C ALA A 9 -3.33 2.46 5.20
N LEU A 10 -4.16 3.50 5.32
CA LEU A 10 -5.55 3.45 4.88
C LEU A 10 -5.60 4.09 3.49
N ILE A 11 -5.92 3.29 2.48
CA ILE A 11 -6.02 3.74 1.09
C ILE A 11 -7.49 3.91 0.72
N THR A 12 -7.85 5.11 0.31
CA THR A 12 -9.19 5.43 -0.21
C THR A 12 -9.17 5.33 -1.74
N LEU A 13 -10.18 4.68 -2.32
CA LEU A 13 -10.30 4.63 -3.79
C LEU A 13 -10.80 5.96 -4.35
N ASP A 14 -10.28 6.37 -5.50
CA ASP A 14 -10.74 7.56 -6.21
C ASP A 14 -12.16 7.36 -6.77
N GLU A 15 -12.49 6.15 -7.25
CA GLU A 15 -13.79 5.84 -7.83
C GLU A 15 -14.91 5.74 -6.79
N ASP A 16 -14.58 5.38 -5.55
CA ASP A 16 -15.53 5.30 -4.43
C ASP A 16 -14.82 5.61 -3.10
N THR A 17 -14.95 6.86 -2.68
CA THR A 17 -14.34 7.36 -1.44
C THR A 17 -14.94 6.76 -0.16
N SER A 18 -16.02 5.98 -0.25
CA SER A 18 -16.55 5.21 0.88
C SER A 18 -15.77 3.91 1.12
N VAL A 19 -15.02 3.43 0.13
CA VAL A 19 -14.22 2.20 0.21
C VAL A 19 -12.80 2.53 0.67
N ASN A 20 -12.35 1.82 1.70
CA ASN A 20 -10.98 1.94 2.21
C ASN A 20 -10.31 0.58 2.34
N PHE A 21 -9.03 0.51 1.96
CA PHE A 21 -8.16 -0.64 2.17
C PHE A 21 -7.19 -0.36 3.31
N TYR A 22 -7.16 -1.24 4.30
CA TYR A 22 -6.08 -1.25 5.30
C TYR A 22 -5.00 -2.22 4.82
N SER A 23 -3.87 -1.68 4.38
CA SER A 23 -2.89 -2.43 3.57
C SER A 23 -1.47 -1.93 3.83
N ASN A 24 -0.46 -2.71 3.43
CA ASN A 24 0.92 -2.25 3.52
C ASN A 24 1.18 -1.21 2.42
N LEU A 25 2.26 -0.45 2.60
CA LEU A 25 2.72 0.50 1.59
C LEU A 25 4.25 0.38 1.43
N PRO A 26 4.72 -0.61 0.66
CA PRO A 26 6.14 -0.78 0.40
C PRO A 26 6.72 0.33 -0.47
N GLY A 27 8.05 0.42 -0.53
CA GLY A 27 8.77 1.33 -1.44
C GLY A 27 9.05 2.73 -0.91
N VAL A 28 8.49 3.10 0.26
CA VAL A 28 8.80 4.37 0.94
C VAL A 28 9.32 4.09 2.35
N PRO A 29 10.38 4.77 2.83
CA PRO A 29 10.85 4.58 4.20
C PRO A 29 9.75 4.85 5.24
N PRO A 30 9.72 4.09 6.34
CA PRO A 30 8.86 4.39 7.47
C PRO A 30 9.00 5.84 7.93
N TYR A 31 7.88 6.47 8.30
CA TYR A 31 7.81 7.87 8.72
C TYR A 31 8.06 8.93 7.63
N GLU A 32 8.29 8.52 6.38
CA GLU A 32 8.52 9.43 5.25
C GLU A 32 7.38 9.43 4.22
N VAL A 33 6.31 8.66 4.47
CA VAL A 33 5.12 8.64 3.60
C VAL A 33 4.31 9.93 3.77
N PRO A 34 4.14 10.74 2.70
CA PRO A 34 3.27 11.91 2.77
C PRO A 34 1.80 11.47 2.75
N VAL A 35 1.02 11.95 3.73
CA VAL A 35 -0.43 11.69 3.75
C VAL A 35 -1.11 12.42 2.59
N GLY A 36 -1.98 11.71 1.89
CA GLY A 36 -2.70 12.23 0.72
C GLY A 36 -1.93 12.11 -0.60
N SER A 37 -0.76 11.47 -0.60
CA SER A 37 -0.09 11.09 -1.84
C SER A 37 -0.98 10.17 -2.69
N PRO A 38 -1.02 10.38 -4.02
CA PRO A 38 -1.71 9.45 -4.90
C PRO A 38 -0.97 8.12 -4.93
N VAL A 39 -1.72 7.03 -5.06
CA VAL A 39 -1.20 5.67 -5.10
C VAL A 39 -1.84 4.90 -6.25
N GLU A 40 -1.14 3.87 -6.72
CA GLU A 40 -1.69 2.88 -7.64
C GLU A 40 -1.62 1.50 -7.01
N VAL A 41 -2.61 0.65 -7.33
CA VAL A 41 -2.60 -0.75 -6.95
C VAL A 41 -1.49 -1.50 -7.69
N MET A 42 -0.81 -2.39 -6.99
CA MET A 42 0.09 -3.39 -7.54
C MET A 42 -0.26 -4.77 -6.96
N PHE A 43 0.17 -5.83 -7.64
CA PHE A 43 0.00 -7.19 -7.16
C PHE A 43 1.36 -7.81 -6.88
N GLU A 44 1.56 -8.26 -5.65
CA GLU A 44 2.76 -8.95 -5.22
C GLU A 44 2.49 -10.46 -5.15
N GLU A 45 3.36 -11.26 -5.77
CA GLU A 45 3.31 -12.71 -5.67
C GLU A 45 3.98 -13.16 -4.36
N VAL A 46 3.18 -13.71 -3.44
CA VAL A 46 3.65 -14.16 -2.12
C VAL A 46 3.83 -15.68 -2.03
N SER A 47 3.25 -16.41 -2.97
CA SER A 47 3.50 -17.83 -3.21
C SER A 47 3.05 -18.18 -4.65
N PRO A 48 3.44 -19.34 -5.21
CA PRO A 48 3.04 -19.72 -6.57
C PRO A 48 1.53 -19.61 -6.78
N ASP A 49 1.13 -18.85 -7.80
CA ASP A 49 -0.27 -18.56 -8.15
C ASP A 49 -1.07 -17.80 -7.08
N GLN A 50 -0.40 -17.19 -6.09
CA GLN A 50 -1.02 -16.40 -5.03
C GLN A 50 -0.52 -14.96 -5.04
N LEU A 51 -1.42 -14.05 -5.42
CA LEU A 51 -1.19 -12.62 -5.38
C LEU A 51 -1.87 -11.97 -4.17
N ILE A 52 -1.21 -10.99 -3.58
CA ILE A 52 -1.86 -10.01 -2.71
C ILE A 52 -1.88 -8.66 -3.44
N HIS A 53 -2.90 -7.85 -3.17
CA HIS A 53 -2.89 -6.46 -3.61
C HIS A 53 -2.10 -5.64 -2.59
N GLU A 54 -1.22 -4.79 -3.09
CA GLU A 54 -0.47 -3.80 -2.33
C GLU A 54 -0.50 -2.47 -3.10
N TRP A 55 0.12 -1.43 -2.54
CA TRP A 55 0.03 -0.07 -3.06
C TRP A 55 1.40 0.58 -3.20
N LYS A 56 1.58 1.34 -4.26
CA LYS A 56 2.77 2.16 -4.49
C LYS A 56 2.38 3.64 -4.60
N VAL A 57 3.16 4.53 -4.00
CA VAL A 57 3.03 5.97 -4.25
C VAL A 57 3.39 6.27 -5.70
N VAL A 58 2.60 7.12 -6.34
CA VAL A 58 2.89 7.62 -7.69
C VAL A 58 3.04 9.14 -7.65
N GLY A 59 4.08 9.67 -8.27
CA GLY A 59 4.43 11.10 -8.20
C GLY A 59 5.92 11.35 -8.04
#